data_AF-H2YSY0-F1
#
_entry.id   AF-H2YSY0-F1
#
_cell.length_a   1.000
_cell.length_b   1.000
_cell.length_c   1.000
_cell.angle_alpha   90.00
_cell.angle_beta   90.00
_cell.angle_gamma   90.00
#
_symmetry.space_group_name_H-M   'P 1'
#
loop_
_entity.id
_entity.type
_entity.pdbx_description
1 polymer ?
#
loop_
_entity_poly.entity_id
_entity_poly.type
_entity_poly.pdbx_seq_one_letter_code
_entity_poly.pdbx_strand_id
1 'polypeptide(L)'
;LGSVDLSKDESIGGFYNGVEEMGFIWAMRPSLKNKSPYGGRMILFDVTKQLRVMINVLPGKIHNLEALYCSKMISLLEFQVTRIYMAPGVKRIEIKQNGLRGTLFIPSGKGPFPGVITMFGVVAGTLEFKAALFASNGIAAFALAFFGIEGLPDIYRSLDMAYFEKAVNFMLSHEDVNAPNGIGVVGSCKGAQIAYCMADCLSGIRCVVTSNGAPFALHNVHSYREKVWSGLPFDPNLLNDASLLSSAGGCIMRSLTEVPRDENDPEFERSLFNFYKRLHVSYLVLASLDDNNVPSEYFANLAERLFKSAGHPSYEILRYPGAGHLLDPPYAALCRVVNFRVLNTITDFGGSPLQHSRAQKHSWKKILSFLHSKLNSVSTCSS
;
A
#
# COMPACT_ATOMS: atom_id res chain seq x y z
N LEU A 1 27.77 15.82 32.66
CA LEU A 1 27.59 15.39 31.25
C LEU A 1 26.11 15.14 31.04
N GLY A 2 25.50 15.76 30.04
CA GLY A 2 24.10 15.49 29.67
C GLY A 2 24.04 14.42 28.57
N SER A 3 23.01 13.58 28.61
CA SER A 3 22.72 12.56 27.59
C SER A 3 21.25 12.66 27.19
N VAL A 4 20.95 12.29 25.94
CA VAL A 4 19.57 12.14 25.44
C VAL A 4 19.43 10.74 24.83
N ASP A 5 18.49 9.97 25.36
CA ASP A 5 18.10 8.63 24.91
C ASP A 5 16.64 8.69 24.40
N LEU A 6 16.45 8.71 23.08
CA LEU A 6 15.12 8.85 22.46
C LEU A 6 14.15 7.70 22.78
N SER A 7 14.64 6.59 23.33
CA SER A 7 13.79 5.48 23.79
C SER A 7 13.20 5.69 25.19
N LYS A 8 13.69 6.69 25.95
CA LYS A 8 13.31 6.97 27.34
C LYS A 8 12.93 8.43 27.57
N ASP A 9 13.64 9.35 26.93
CA ASP A 9 13.46 10.78 27.12
C ASP A 9 12.31 11.29 26.26
N GLU A 10 11.45 12.11 26.88
CA GLU A 10 10.26 12.65 26.25
C GLU A 10 10.60 13.83 25.31
N SER A 11 10.00 13.82 24.11
CA SER A 11 9.87 15.03 23.30
C SER A 11 8.84 15.95 23.93
N ILE A 12 9.27 17.15 24.32
CA ILE A 12 8.42 18.16 24.99
C ILE A 12 7.80 19.18 24.03
N GLY A 13 7.98 19.01 22.71
CA GLY A 13 7.42 19.91 21.71
C GLY A 13 8.00 19.70 20.32
N GLY A 14 7.35 20.26 19.30
CA GLY A 14 7.70 20.06 17.91
C GLY A 14 6.62 19.31 17.14
N PHE A 15 7.04 18.45 16.21
CA PHE A 15 6.11 17.67 15.38
C PHE A 15 5.59 16.39 16.04
N TYR A 16 6.10 16.05 17.22
CA TYR A 16 5.66 14.95 18.06
C TYR A 16 5.99 15.24 19.53
N ASN A 17 5.26 14.62 20.44
CA ASN A 17 5.46 14.70 21.89
C ASN A 17 5.51 13.29 22.50
N GLY A 18 6.00 13.17 23.73
CA GLY A 18 6.09 11.90 24.44
C GLY A 18 7.37 11.12 24.09
N VAL A 19 7.46 9.91 24.62
CA VAL A 19 8.54 8.96 24.36
C VAL A 19 8.27 8.23 23.04
N GLU A 20 8.88 8.73 21.96
CA GLU A 20 8.68 8.24 20.60
C GLU A 20 10.04 8.07 19.91
N GLU A 21 10.66 6.89 20.07
CA GLU A 21 12.02 6.56 19.61
C GLU A 21 12.27 6.96 18.15
N MET A 22 11.29 6.78 17.28
CA MET A 22 11.38 7.09 15.84
C MET A 22 10.55 8.33 15.45
N GLY A 23 10.14 9.13 16.42
CA GLY A 23 9.35 10.35 16.30
C GLY A 23 9.88 11.29 15.23
N PHE A 24 11.18 11.57 15.31
CA PHE A 24 11.88 12.47 14.39
C PHE A 24 11.85 12.02 12.92
N ILE A 25 11.57 10.74 12.63
CA ILE A 25 11.44 10.20 11.28
C ILE A 25 9.98 10.21 10.80
N TRP A 26 9.06 9.58 11.55
CA TRP A 26 7.67 9.45 11.08
C TRP A 26 6.92 10.79 11.14
N ALA A 27 7.35 11.70 12.01
CA ALA A 27 6.75 13.03 12.15
C ALA A 27 7.32 14.06 11.16
N MET A 28 8.24 13.68 10.27
CA MET A 28 8.81 14.60 9.29
C MET A 28 7.71 15.33 8.49
N ARG A 29 8.00 16.58 8.15
CA ARG A 29 7.13 17.45 7.36
C ARG A 29 7.93 18.05 6.20
N PRO A 30 7.27 18.38 5.08
CA PRO A 30 7.89 19.20 4.04
C PRO A 30 8.46 20.49 4.64
N SER A 31 9.67 20.84 4.22
CA SER A 31 10.35 22.07 4.63
C SER A 31 9.60 23.30 4.07
N LEU A 32 9.80 24.51 4.62
CA LEU A 32 9.13 25.71 4.09
C LEU A 32 9.48 25.97 2.61
N LYS A 33 10.70 25.64 2.21
CA LYS A 33 11.19 25.78 0.83
C LYS A 33 10.65 24.70 -0.12
N ASN A 34 10.41 23.49 0.40
CA ASN A 34 9.84 22.37 -0.35
C ASN A 34 8.33 22.22 -0.08
N LYS A 35 7.71 23.23 0.52
CA LYS A 35 6.27 23.26 0.77
C LYS A 35 5.59 23.53 -0.56
N SER A 36 5.25 22.45 -1.25
CA SER A 36 4.28 22.51 -2.34
C SER A 36 2.93 22.99 -1.77
N PRO A 37 2.22 23.92 -2.44
CA PRO A 37 0.86 24.32 -2.04
C PRO A 37 -0.11 23.14 -2.05
N TYR A 38 0.28 22.04 -2.71
CA TYR A 38 -0.48 20.82 -2.88
C TYR A 38 0.11 19.65 -2.08
N GLY A 39 0.96 19.91 -1.08
CA GLY A 39 1.65 18.86 -0.31
C GLY A 39 2.71 18.08 -1.10
N GLY A 40 3.38 17.14 -0.44
CA GLY A 40 4.42 16.30 -1.04
C GLY A 40 4.57 14.97 -0.32
N ARG A 41 4.36 13.87 -1.05
CA ARG A 41 4.64 12.52 -0.56
C ARG A 41 6.14 12.25 -0.70
N MET A 42 6.80 11.91 0.39
CA MET A 42 8.20 11.50 0.35
C MET A 42 8.28 10.08 -0.24
N ILE A 43 8.62 10.00 -1.53
CA ILE A 43 8.81 8.73 -2.24
C ILE A 43 10.24 8.69 -2.78
N LEU A 44 10.97 7.61 -2.48
CA LEU A 44 12.17 7.28 -3.22
C LEU A 44 11.79 6.40 -4.41
N PHE A 45 11.74 7.00 -5.60
CA PHE A 45 11.37 6.28 -6.83
C PHE A 45 12.45 5.26 -7.23
N ASP A 46 13.72 5.64 -7.09
CA ASP A 46 14.86 4.77 -7.37
C ASP A 46 15.29 4.06 -6.08
N VAL A 47 14.79 2.84 -5.90
CA VAL A 47 15.03 2.01 -4.70
C VAL A 47 16.47 1.53 -4.55
N THR A 48 17.30 1.67 -5.59
CA THR A 48 18.73 1.33 -5.55
C THR A 48 19.55 2.41 -4.84
N LYS A 49 19.00 3.62 -4.73
CA LYS A 49 19.62 4.73 -4.02
C LYS A 49 19.33 4.67 -2.53
N GLN A 50 20.21 5.33 -1.78
CA GLN A 50 20.09 5.47 -0.34
C GLN A 50 19.47 6.83 -0.01
N LEU A 51 18.52 6.85 0.93
CA LEU A 51 17.97 8.07 1.50
C LEU A 51 18.89 8.52 2.65
N ARG A 52 19.48 9.71 2.51
CA ARG A 52 20.28 10.35 3.55
C ARG A 52 19.40 11.20 4.45
N VAL A 53 19.42 10.93 5.75
CA VAL A 53 18.73 11.70 6.78
C VAL A 53 19.78 12.40 7.63
N MET A 54 19.78 13.73 7.59
CA MET A 54 20.61 14.55 8.46
C MET A 54 19.89 14.80 9.78
N ILE A 55 20.56 14.52 10.89
CA ILE A 55 20.07 14.75 12.25
C ILE A 55 20.97 15.81 12.87
N ASN A 56 20.37 16.95 13.20
CA ASN A 56 21.08 18.09 13.77
C ASN A 56 20.61 18.29 15.22
N VAL A 57 21.57 18.47 16.12
CA VAL A 57 21.32 18.88 17.51
C VAL A 57 21.56 20.38 17.58
N LEU A 58 20.54 21.16 17.96
CA LEU A 58 20.60 22.61 18.01
C LEU A 58 20.52 23.09 19.46
N PRO A 59 21.15 24.23 19.81
CA PRO A 59 20.99 24.79 21.15
C PRO A 59 19.57 25.35 21.34
N GLY A 60 19.08 25.34 22.58
CA GLY A 60 17.80 25.95 22.94
C GLY A 60 16.55 25.13 22.59
N LYS A 61 15.38 25.76 22.68
CA LYS A 61 14.07 25.13 22.46
C LYS A 61 13.47 25.61 21.13
N ILE A 62 13.32 24.69 20.17
CA ILE A 62 12.72 24.97 18.87
C ILE A 62 11.54 24.01 18.68
N HIS A 63 10.35 24.56 18.47
CA HIS A 63 9.11 23.75 18.38
C HIS A 63 8.39 23.88 17.03
N ASN A 64 8.89 24.69 16.10
CA ASN A 64 8.30 24.83 14.77
C ASN A 64 9.36 25.18 13.71
N LEU A 65 9.00 24.99 12.43
CA LEU A 65 9.91 25.27 11.32
C LEU A 65 10.27 26.75 11.23
N GLU A 66 9.32 27.66 11.45
CA GLU A 66 9.58 29.10 11.34
C GLU A 66 10.70 29.56 12.29
N ALA A 67 10.61 29.19 13.56
CA ALA A 67 11.65 29.43 14.56
C ALA A 67 12.99 28.79 14.15
N LEU A 68 12.97 27.56 13.62
CA LEU A 68 14.18 26.91 13.10
C LEU A 68 14.84 27.74 12.00
N TYR A 69 14.07 28.19 11.00
CA TYR A 69 14.57 28.98 9.87
C TYR A 69 15.06 30.37 10.28
N CYS A 70 14.35 31.05 11.18
CA CYS A 70 14.71 32.39 11.65
C CYS A 70 15.94 32.40 12.55
N SER A 71 16.17 31.31 13.30
CA SER A 71 17.19 31.28 14.35
C SER A 71 18.64 31.37 13.85
N LYS A 72 18.91 30.99 12.58
CA LYS A 72 20.26 30.86 12.00
C LYS A 72 21.25 30.12 12.92
N MET A 73 20.74 29.23 13.78
CA MET A 73 21.56 28.54 14.77
C MET A 73 22.52 27.56 14.10
N ILE A 74 23.72 27.46 14.68
CA ILE A 74 24.73 26.49 14.28
C ILE A 74 24.45 25.19 15.04
N SER A 75 24.44 24.07 14.31
CA SER A 75 24.32 22.74 14.92
C SER A 75 25.45 22.49 15.92
N LEU A 76 25.11 22.05 17.13
CA LEU A 76 26.07 21.56 18.11
C LEU A 76 26.68 20.23 17.67
N LEU A 77 25.85 19.37 17.06
CA LEU A 77 26.23 18.07 16.52
C LEU A 77 25.43 17.81 15.25
N GLU A 78 26.06 17.14 14.29
CA GLU A 78 25.44 16.70 13.05
C GLU A 78 25.76 15.23 12.81
N PHE A 79 24.73 14.45 12.50
CA PHE A 79 24.85 13.03 12.18
C PHE A 79 24.14 12.76 10.86
N GLN A 80 24.70 11.84 10.08
CA GLN A 80 24.05 11.33 8.89
C GLN A 80 23.63 9.88 9.12
N VAL A 81 22.34 9.60 8.93
CA VAL A 81 21.81 8.24 8.89
C VAL A 81 21.40 7.91 7.47
N THR A 82 21.83 6.74 7.02
CA THR A 82 21.47 6.22 5.71
C THR A 82 20.32 5.22 5.85
N ARG A 83 19.26 5.41 5.07
CA ARG A 83 18.13 4.48 4.95
C ARG A 83 18.08 3.88 3.55
N ILE A 84 17.84 2.58 3.46
CA ILE A 84 17.79 1.85 2.19
C ILE A 84 16.45 1.13 2.05
N TYR A 85 15.94 1.04 0.83
CA TYR A 85 14.76 0.23 0.49
C TYR A 85 15.14 -1.16 -0.02
N MET A 86 16.29 -1.25 -0.70
CA MET A 86 16.82 -2.48 -1.26
C MET A 86 18.07 -2.90 -0.47
N ALA A 87 17.97 -4.02 0.24
CA ALA A 87 19.09 -4.57 1.00
C ALA A 87 20.25 -5.03 0.09
N PRO A 88 21.49 -5.04 0.60
CA PRO A 88 22.63 -5.54 -0.17
C PRO A 88 22.41 -6.96 -0.72
N GLY A 89 22.73 -7.15 -1.99
CA GLY A 89 22.61 -8.43 -2.68
C GLY A 89 21.23 -8.76 -3.25
N VAL A 90 20.19 -7.97 -2.95
CA VAL A 90 18.89 -8.09 -3.64
C VAL A 90 19.09 -7.76 -5.11
N LYS A 91 18.61 -8.61 -6.02
CA LYS A 91 18.64 -8.35 -7.46
C LYS A 91 17.39 -7.57 -7.86
N ARG A 92 17.56 -6.56 -8.71
CA ARG A 92 16.48 -5.80 -9.34
C ARG A 92 16.50 -6.11 -10.84
N ILE A 93 15.42 -6.70 -11.35
CA ILE A 93 15.32 -7.15 -12.74
C ILE A 93 14.10 -6.48 -13.37
N GLU A 94 14.33 -5.59 -14.36
CA GLU A 94 13.24 -4.98 -15.11
C GLU A 94 12.61 -6.01 -16.06
N ILE A 95 11.28 -6.11 -16.04
CA ILE A 95 10.52 -7.06 -16.85
C ILE A 95 9.78 -6.28 -17.95
N LYS A 96 10.15 -6.57 -19.20
CA LYS A 96 9.55 -5.99 -20.42
C LYS A 96 9.21 -7.06 -21.48
N GLN A 97 8.86 -8.27 -21.05
CA GLN A 97 8.64 -9.42 -21.94
C GLN A 97 7.20 -9.93 -21.89
N ASN A 98 6.74 -10.56 -22.98
CA ASN A 98 5.41 -11.20 -23.08
C ASN A 98 4.23 -10.27 -22.72
N GLY A 99 4.39 -8.98 -23.00
CA GLY A 99 3.41 -7.93 -22.65
C GLY A 99 3.43 -7.49 -21.19
N LEU A 100 4.16 -8.18 -20.31
CA LEU A 100 4.30 -7.77 -18.91
C LEU A 100 5.20 -6.54 -18.81
N ARG A 101 4.85 -5.65 -17.86
CA ARG A 101 5.69 -4.53 -17.43
C ARG A 101 5.77 -4.48 -15.91
N GLY A 102 6.97 -4.28 -15.40
CA GLY A 102 7.20 -4.15 -13.97
C GLY A 102 8.65 -4.46 -13.61
N THR A 103 8.89 -4.69 -12.33
CA THR A 103 10.23 -4.99 -11.82
C THR A 103 10.17 -6.13 -10.82
N LEU A 104 10.91 -7.19 -11.10
CA LEU A 104 11.09 -8.34 -10.23
C LEU A 104 12.28 -8.12 -9.30
N PHE A 105 12.06 -8.32 -8.00
CA PHE A 105 13.09 -8.28 -6.99
C PHE A 105 13.32 -9.67 -6.42
N ILE A 106 14.56 -10.15 -6.45
CA ILE A 106 14.95 -11.47 -5.93
C ILE A 106 15.84 -11.28 -4.69
N PRO A 107 15.53 -11.93 -3.55
CA PRO A 107 16.37 -11.88 -2.36
C PRO A 107 17.81 -12.34 -2.62
N SER A 108 18.73 -11.93 -1.76
CA SER A 108 20.08 -12.50 -1.73
C SER A 108 20.06 -13.90 -1.11
N GLY A 109 21.06 -14.72 -1.44
CA GLY A 109 21.23 -16.06 -0.88
C GLY A 109 20.80 -17.19 -1.82
N LYS A 110 20.73 -18.42 -1.27
CA LYS A 110 20.33 -19.62 -2.02
C LYS A 110 18.80 -19.71 -2.00
N GLY A 111 18.18 -19.42 -3.14
CA GLY A 111 16.75 -19.64 -3.36
C GLY A 111 16.40 -21.14 -3.51
N PRO A 112 15.21 -21.47 -4.02
CA PRO A 112 14.14 -20.55 -4.42
C PRO A 112 13.41 -19.91 -3.23
N PHE A 113 12.74 -18.78 -3.45
CA PHE A 113 12.09 -17.96 -2.41
C PHE A 113 10.57 -17.92 -2.57
N PRO A 114 9.77 -17.76 -1.50
CA PRO A 114 8.34 -17.51 -1.65
C PRO A 114 8.10 -16.31 -2.57
N GLY A 115 7.13 -16.42 -3.48
CA GLY A 115 6.84 -15.42 -4.50
C GLY A 115 5.59 -14.59 -4.21
N VAL A 116 5.65 -13.29 -4.48
CA VAL A 116 4.48 -12.40 -4.46
C VAL A 116 4.41 -11.48 -5.68
N ILE A 117 3.20 -11.19 -6.14
CA ILE A 117 2.92 -10.03 -6.99
C ILE A 117 2.47 -8.89 -6.07
N THR A 118 3.05 -7.70 -6.23
CA THR A 118 2.62 -6.50 -5.50
C THR A 118 2.14 -5.42 -6.45
N MET A 119 0.99 -4.82 -6.14
CA MET A 119 0.35 -3.78 -6.94
C MET A 119 -0.04 -2.59 -6.09
N PHE A 120 0.33 -1.40 -6.55
CA PHE A 120 -0.16 -0.14 -5.99
C PHE A 120 -1.54 0.20 -6.54
N GLY A 121 -2.10 1.31 -6.04
CA GLY A 121 -3.32 1.89 -6.58
C GLY A 121 -3.08 2.54 -7.93
N VAL A 122 -3.80 3.63 -8.16
CA VAL A 122 -3.78 4.39 -9.42
C VAL A 122 -2.47 5.18 -9.53
N VAL A 123 -1.45 4.56 -10.13
CA VAL A 123 -0.15 5.15 -10.46
C VAL A 123 0.27 4.64 -11.83
N ALA A 124 0.64 5.53 -12.74
CA ALA A 124 1.21 5.15 -14.04
C ALA A 124 2.51 4.36 -13.83
N GLY A 125 2.62 3.18 -14.45
CA GLY A 125 3.70 2.25 -14.20
C GLY A 125 3.51 1.52 -12.87
N THR A 126 4.55 1.54 -12.02
CA THR A 126 4.51 0.94 -10.68
C THR A 126 5.47 1.65 -9.75
N LEU A 127 5.32 1.41 -8.44
CA LEU A 127 6.26 1.84 -7.41
C LEU A 127 6.99 0.61 -6.88
N GLU A 128 8.32 0.71 -6.73
CA GLU A 128 9.14 -0.47 -6.47
C GLU A 128 9.40 -0.72 -4.99
N PHE A 129 9.20 0.28 -4.13
CA PHE A 129 9.70 0.23 -2.75
C PHE A 129 9.09 -0.89 -1.91
N LYS A 130 7.83 -1.29 -2.14
CA LYS A 130 7.24 -2.45 -1.44
C LYS A 130 7.90 -3.76 -1.90
N ALA A 131 8.11 -3.94 -3.20
CA ALA A 131 8.77 -5.13 -3.74
C ALA A 131 10.23 -5.25 -3.27
N ALA A 132 10.98 -4.15 -3.31
CA ALA A 132 12.34 -4.10 -2.80
C ALA A 132 12.43 -4.48 -1.32
N LEU A 133 11.49 -3.98 -0.49
CA LEU A 133 11.43 -4.33 0.92
C LEU A 133 10.98 -5.78 1.17
N PHE A 134 10.08 -6.33 0.35
CA PHE A 134 9.73 -7.76 0.42
C PHE A 134 10.94 -8.65 0.10
N ALA A 135 11.69 -8.33 -0.97
CA ALA A 135 12.91 -9.07 -1.32
C ALA A 135 14.00 -8.94 -0.25
N SER A 136 14.10 -7.77 0.38
CA SER A 136 14.98 -7.54 1.53
C SER A 136 14.58 -8.35 2.77
N ASN A 137 13.38 -8.94 2.79
CA ASN A 137 12.86 -9.82 3.83
C ASN A 137 12.67 -11.27 3.31
N GLY A 138 13.39 -11.67 2.26
CA GLY A 138 13.41 -13.06 1.80
C GLY A 138 12.20 -13.51 0.97
N ILE A 139 11.46 -12.57 0.38
CA ILE A 139 10.30 -12.86 -0.49
C ILE A 139 10.55 -12.29 -1.89
N ALA A 140 10.60 -13.15 -2.92
CA ALA A 140 10.68 -12.70 -4.31
C ALA A 140 9.41 -11.92 -4.67
N ALA A 141 9.57 -10.69 -5.18
CA ALA A 141 8.45 -9.77 -5.33
C ALA A 141 8.43 -9.10 -6.70
N PHE A 142 7.33 -9.27 -7.43
CA PHE A 142 7.11 -8.61 -8.71
C PHE A 142 6.23 -7.36 -8.52
N ALA A 143 6.84 -6.18 -8.63
CA ALA A 143 6.11 -4.92 -8.72
C ALA A 143 5.48 -4.83 -10.11
N LEU A 144 4.21 -5.19 -10.22
CA LEU A 144 3.50 -5.24 -11.48
C LEU A 144 2.93 -3.85 -11.83
N ALA A 145 3.19 -3.38 -13.04
CA ALA A 145 2.48 -2.26 -13.65
C ALA A 145 1.28 -2.76 -14.44
N PHE A 146 0.21 -1.96 -14.55
CA PHE A 146 -0.98 -2.35 -15.33
C PHE A 146 -1.52 -1.24 -16.24
N PHE A 147 -1.00 -0.01 -16.19
CA PHE A 147 -1.30 1.06 -17.14
C PHE A 147 -0.24 2.17 -17.14
N GLY A 148 -0.33 3.10 -18.10
CA GLY A 148 0.33 4.42 -18.07
C GLY A 148 1.81 4.43 -18.44
N ILE A 149 2.33 3.35 -19.02
CA ILE A 149 3.70 3.24 -19.53
C ILE A 149 3.72 2.45 -20.84
N GLU A 150 4.81 2.58 -21.59
CA GLU A 150 5.00 1.91 -22.88
C GLU A 150 4.73 0.41 -22.82
N GLY A 151 3.89 -0.09 -23.74
CA GLY A 151 3.46 -1.49 -23.82
C GLY A 151 2.27 -1.85 -22.93
N LEU A 152 1.71 -0.89 -22.19
CA LEU A 152 0.44 -1.02 -21.46
C LEU A 152 -0.55 0.04 -21.94
N PRO A 153 -1.87 -0.12 -21.66
CA PRO A 153 -2.85 0.91 -21.94
C PRO A 153 -2.49 2.24 -21.24
N ASP A 154 -2.73 3.37 -21.89
CA ASP A 154 -2.47 4.71 -21.30
C ASP A 154 -3.31 4.95 -20.03
N ILE A 155 -4.51 4.37 -20.00
CA ILE A 155 -5.51 4.46 -18.92
C ILE A 155 -6.14 3.09 -18.66
N TYR A 156 -6.61 2.86 -17.43
CA TYR A 156 -7.15 1.57 -16.97
C TYR A 156 -8.69 1.48 -17.07
N ARG A 157 -9.28 1.92 -18.19
CA ARG A 157 -10.76 1.96 -18.37
C ARG A 157 -11.44 0.63 -18.08
N SER A 158 -10.83 -0.46 -18.53
CA SER A 158 -11.20 -1.85 -18.24
C SER A 158 -9.98 -2.62 -17.76
N LEU A 159 -10.21 -3.67 -16.97
CA LEU A 159 -9.18 -4.52 -16.39
C LEU A 159 -9.41 -5.96 -16.82
N ASP A 160 -8.60 -6.44 -17.78
CA ASP A 160 -8.64 -7.83 -18.24
C ASP A 160 -7.72 -8.70 -17.37
N MET A 161 -8.32 -9.65 -16.65
CA MET A 161 -7.62 -10.58 -15.78
C MET A 161 -6.66 -11.52 -16.54
N ALA A 162 -6.78 -11.66 -17.87
CA ALA A 162 -5.80 -12.39 -18.67
C ALA A 162 -4.39 -11.77 -18.60
N TYR A 163 -4.28 -10.44 -18.43
CA TYR A 163 -2.99 -9.79 -18.20
C TYR A 163 -2.37 -10.22 -16.85
N PHE A 164 -3.20 -10.27 -15.81
CA PHE A 164 -2.77 -10.64 -14.47
C PHE A 164 -2.49 -12.15 -14.36
N GLU A 165 -3.21 -12.99 -15.11
CA GLU A 165 -2.91 -14.42 -15.27
C GLU A 165 -1.52 -14.65 -15.87
N LYS A 166 -1.11 -13.87 -16.87
CA LYS A 166 0.27 -13.91 -17.40
C LYS A 166 1.30 -13.60 -16.31
N ALA A 167 1.03 -12.64 -15.44
CA ALA A 167 1.92 -12.29 -14.34
C ALA A 167 2.01 -13.41 -13.29
N VAL A 168 0.89 -14.07 -12.98
CA VAL A 168 0.86 -15.25 -12.10
C VAL A 168 1.68 -16.37 -12.71
N ASN A 169 1.46 -16.72 -13.97
CA ASN A 169 2.20 -17.78 -14.66
C ASN A 169 3.70 -17.48 -14.77
N PHE A 170 4.06 -16.21 -15.00
CA PHE A 170 5.45 -15.76 -14.99
C PHE A 170 6.12 -16.01 -13.64
N MET A 171 5.45 -15.68 -12.53
CA MET A 171 6.00 -15.91 -11.20
C MET A 171 6.06 -17.41 -10.84
N LEU A 172 5.04 -18.19 -11.20
CA LEU A 172 5.01 -19.64 -10.93
C LEU A 172 6.10 -20.42 -11.68
N SER A 173 6.53 -19.93 -12.84
CA SER A 173 7.56 -20.58 -13.67
C SER A 173 8.97 -20.06 -13.45
N HIS A 174 9.15 -19.03 -12.62
CA HIS A 174 10.45 -18.43 -12.39
C HIS A 174 11.31 -19.32 -11.47
N GLU A 175 12.55 -19.63 -11.87
CA GLU A 175 13.44 -20.56 -11.16
C GLU A 175 13.75 -20.15 -9.70
N ASP A 176 13.87 -18.85 -9.44
CA ASP A 176 14.10 -18.30 -8.10
C ASP A 176 12.82 -18.24 -7.23
N VAL A 177 11.66 -18.68 -7.72
CA VAL A 177 10.37 -18.61 -6.99
C VAL A 177 9.90 -20.00 -6.56
N ASN A 178 9.78 -20.19 -5.24
CA ASN A 178 9.23 -21.38 -4.61
C ASN A 178 7.71 -21.21 -4.45
N ALA A 179 6.94 -21.81 -5.36
CA ALA A 179 5.48 -21.69 -5.36
C ALA A 179 4.73 -23.03 -5.56
N PRO A 180 5.06 -24.11 -4.83
CA PRO A 180 4.41 -25.42 -4.99
C PRO A 180 2.91 -25.37 -4.68
N ASN A 181 2.48 -24.41 -3.85
CA ASN A 181 1.10 -24.19 -3.46
C ASN A 181 0.53 -22.88 -4.03
N GLY A 182 1.23 -22.24 -4.97
CA GLY A 182 0.89 -20.92 -5.50
C GLY A 182 1.66 -19.75 -4.86
N ILE A 183 1.43 -18.56 -5.39
CA ILE A 183 2.06 -17.30 -4.96
C ILE A 183 1.13 -16.43 -4.11
N GLY A 184 1.69 -15.41 -3.45
CA GLY A 184 0.90 -14.36 -2.81
C GLY A 184 0.56 -13.20 -3.76
N VAL A 185 -0.52 -12.50 -3.48
CA VAL A 185 -0.85 -11.22 -4.13
C VAL A 185 -1.05 -10.15 -3.07
N VAL A 186 -0.33 -9.04 -3.18
CA VAL A 186 -0.39 -7.91 -2.25
C VAL A 186 -0.86 -6.67 -3.01
N GLY A 187 -2.03 -6.15 -2.64
CA GLY A 187 -2.63 -5.00 -3.30
C GLY A 187 -2.87 -3.84 -2.34
N SER A 188 -2.78 -2.60 -2.85
CA SER A 188 -3.23 -1.40 -2.14
C SER A 188 -4.17 -0.57 -3.02
N CYS A 189 -5.26 -0.03 -2.47
CA CYS A 189 -6.24 0.78 -3.22
C CYS A 189 -6.77 0.00 -4.43
N LYS A 190 -6.64 0.53 -5.66
CA LYS A 190 -7.03 -0.17 -6.89
C LYS A 190 -6.30 -1.51 -7.06
N GLY A 191 -5.03 -1.62 -6.65
CA GLY A 191 -4.30 -2.89 -6.64
C GLY A 191 -4.91 -3.92 -5.70
N ALA A 192 -5.55 -3.51 -4.59
CA ALA A 192 -6.27 -4.41 -3.69
C ALA A 192 -7.59 -4.90 -4.30
N GLN A 193 -8.31 -4.04 -5.03
CA GLN A 193 -9.48 -4.46 -5.81
C GLN A 193 -9.10 -5.51 -6.87
N ILE A 194 -8.02 -5.24 -7.63
CA ILE A 194 -7.49 -6.19 -8.61
C ILE A 194 -7.12 -7.51 -7.92
N ALA A 195 -6.47 -7.46 -6.75
CA ALA A 195 -6.10 -8.67 -6.01
C ALA A 195 -7.33 -9.52 -5.59
N TYR A 196 -8.45 -8.91 -5.21
CA TYR A 196 -9.69 -9.64 -4.98
C TYR A 196 -10.24 -10.30 -6.26
N CYS A 197 -10.25 -9.58 -7.38
CA CYS A 197 -10.70 -10.12 -8.66
C CYS A 197 -9.80 -11.27 -9.14
N MET A 198 -8.48 -11.12 -9.00
CA MET A 198 -7.50 -12.17 -9.26
C MET A 198 -7.81 -13.42 -8.43
N ALA A 199 -8.09 -13.27 -7.14
CA ALA A 199 -8.42 -14.41 -6.28
C ALA A 199 -9.72 -15.12 -6.69
N ASP A 200 -10.73 -14.37 -7.12
CA ASP A 200 -12.00 -14.92 -7.62
C ASP A 200 -11.77 -15.84 -8.83
N CYS A 201 -11.00 -15.38 -9.82
CA CYS A 201 -10.99 -16.03 -11.13
C CYS A 201 -9.69 -16.75 -11.55
N LEU A 202 -8.55 -16.47 -10.92
CA LEU A 202 -7.27 -17.04 -11.31
C LEU A 202 -6.89 -18.27 -10.46
N SER A 203 -6.08 -19.14 -11.05
CA SER A 203 -5.42 -20.25 -10.35
C SER A 203 -4.02 -19.85 -9.88
N GLY A 204 -3.40 -20.66 -9.02
CA GLY A 204 -2.01 -20.42 -8.58
C GLY A 204 -1.83 -19.31 -7.54
N ILE A 205 -2.92 -18.82 -6.94
CA ILE A 205 -2.89 -17.86 -5.83
C ILE A 205 -3.10 -18.59 -4.52
N ARG A 206 -2.15 -18.45 -3.59
CA ARG A 206 -2.19 -19.08 -2.26
C ARG A 206 -2.74 -18.16 -1.19
N CYS A 207 -2.40 -16.88 -1.26
CA CYS A 207 -2.85 -15.90 -0.27
C CYS A 207 -2.95 -14.50 -0.85
N VAL A 208 -3.83 -13.69 -0.28
CA VAL A 208 -4.03 -12.29 -0.69
C VAL A 208 -3.95 -11.37 0.51
N VAL A 209 -3.21 -10.28 0.34
CA VAL A 209 -3.15 -9.15 1.28
C VAL A 209 -3.77 -7.94 0.59
N THR A 210 -4.80 -7.36 1.20
CA THR A 210 -5.46 -6.15 0.67
C THR A 210 -5.29 -5.00 1.64
N SER A 211 -5.03 -3.80 1.13
CA SER A 211 -5.05 -2.56 1.90
C SER A 211 -5.99 -1.57 1.26
N ASN A 212 -7.03 -1.17 1.99
CA ASN A 212 -7.94 -0.09 1.59
C ASN A 212 -8.54 -0.28 0.18
N GLY A 213 -9.04 -1.48 -0.15
CA GLY A 213 -9.55 -1.82 -1.48
C GLY A 213 -10.93 -2.48 -1.46
N ALA A 214 -11.73 -2.20 -2.48
CA ALA A 214 -13.08 -2.71 -2.62
C ALA A 214 -13.11 -4.21 -3.00
N PRO A 215 -13.95 -5.04 -2.35
CA PRO A 215 -14.14 -6.46 -2.70
C PRO A 215 -15.06 -6.67 -3.92
N PHE A 216 -15.25 -5.65 -4.74
CA PHE A 216 -16.10 -5.63 -5.94
C PHE A 216 -15.54 -4.66 -6.97
N ALA A 217 -16.03 -4.75 -8.22
CA ALA A 217 -15.67 -3.86 -9.31
C ALA A 217 -16.25 -2.45 -9.08
N LEU A 218 -15.37 -1.54 -8.66
CA LEU A 218 -15.64 -0.12 -8.44
C LEU A 218 -14.93 0.71 -9.52
N HIS A 219 -15.67 1.59 -10.19
CA HIS A 219 -15.27 2.54 -11.25
C HIS A 219 -14.92 1.94 -12.61
N ASN A 220 -14.49 0.68 -12.69
CA ASN A 220 -14.04 0.07 -13.93
C ASN A 220 -14.59 -1.34 -14.07
N VAL A 221 -14.87 -1.72 -15.31
CA VAL A 221 -15.23 -3.10 -15.65
C VAL A 221 -14.02 -3.99 -15.49
N HIS A 222 -14.21 -5.14 -14.84
CA HIS A 222 -13.24 -6.24 -14.85
C HIS A 222 -13.77 -7.35 -15.75
N SER A 223 -12.87 -8.06 -16.44
CA SER A 223 -13.25 -9.19 -17.29
C SER A 223 -12.25 -10.33 -17.19
N TYR A 224 -12.75 -11.56 -17.32
CA TYR A 224 -11.92 -12.75 -17.48
C TYR A 224 -12.67 -13.79 -18.31
N ARG A 225 -12.19 -14.06 -19.52
CA ARG A 225 -12.89 -14.91 -20.49
C ARG A 225 -14.33 -14.39 -20.69
N GLU A 226 -15.35 -15.22 -20.47
CA GLU A 226 -16.76 -14.82 -20.58
C GLU A 226 -17.30 -14.10 -19.33
N LYS A 227 -16.57 -14.11 -18.20
CA LYS A 227 -17.00 -13.48 -16.96
C LYS A 227 -16.71 -11.98 -17.00
N VAL A 228 -17.72 -11.18 -16.67
CA VAL A 228 -17.64 -9.71 -16.61
C VAL A 228 -18.19 -9.24 -15.29
N TRP A 229 -17.45 -8.36 -14.61
CA TRP A 229 -17.95 -7.64 -13.43
C TRP A 229 -18.17 -6.18 -13.80
N SER A 230 -19.41 -5.74 -13.66
CA SER A 230 -19.79 -4.35 -13.93
C SER A 230 -19.12 -3.41 -12.93
N GLY A 231 -18.46 -2.36 -13.42
CA GLY A 231 -17.90 -1.34 -12.56
C GLY A 231 -18.99 -0.40 -12.07
N LEU A 232 -19.14 -0.25 -10.75
CA LEU A 232 -20.02 0.79 -10.21
C LEU A 232 -19.54 2.18 -10.62
N PRO A 233 -20.44 3.11 -10.97
CA PRO A 233 -20.08 4.38 -11.58
C PRO A 233 -19.21 5.27 -10.67
N PHE A 234 -18.52 6.22 -11.31
CA PHE A 234 -17.85 7.35 -10.66
C PHE A 234 -18.41 8.61 -11.31
N ASP A 235 -18.99 9.52 -10.54
CA ASP A 235 -19.38 10.83 -11.07
C ASP A 235 -18.24 11.85 -10.83
N PRO A 236 -17.44 12.17 -11.87
CA PRO A 236 -16.37 13.15 -11.73
C PRO A 236 -16.88 14.58 -11.49
N ASN A 237 -18.16 14.89 -11.77
CA ASN A 237 -18.70 16.24 -11.59
C ASN A 237 -18.72 16.66 -10.13
N LEU A 238 -18.82 15.70 -9.22
CA LEU A 238 -18.80 15.92 -7.78
C LEU A 238 -17.41 16.32 -7.24
N LEU A 239 -16.33 16.19 -8.03
CA LEU A 239 -14.98 16.55 -7.59
C LEU A 239 -14.82 18.04 -7.25
N ASN A 240 -15.66 18.90 -7.83
CA ASN A 240 -15.65 20.34 -7.62
C ASN A 240 -16.60 20.81 -6.50
N ASP A 241 -17.30 19.88 -5.82
CA ASP A 241 -18.20 20.24 -4.74
C ASP A 241 -17.42 20.70 -3.49
N ALA A 242 -17.57 21.98 -3.14
CA ALA A 242 -16.89 22.59 -2.00
C ALA A 242 -17.30 21.96 -0.66
N SER A 243 -18.45 21.30 -0.57
CA SER A 243 -18.89 20.58 0.63
C SER A 243 -18.00 19.37 0.96
N LEU A 244 -17.22 18.90 -0.02
CA LEU A 244 -16.30 17.77 0.13
C LEU A 244 -14.89 18.18 0.54
N LEU A 245 -14.64 19.48 0.76
CA LEU A 245 -13.35 19.95 1.23
C LEU A 245 -13.17 19.67 2.73
N SER A 246 -12.12 18.91 3.04
CA SER A 246 -11.69 18.72 4.43
C SER A 246 -11.10 20.00 5.01
N SER A 247 -11.09 20.10 6.34
CA SER A 247 -10.36 21.14 7.07
C SER A 247 -8.85 21.13 6.82
N ALA A 248 -8.30 20.04 6.25
CA ALA A 248 -6.91 19.95 5.85
C ALA A 248 -6.63 20.51 4.44
N GLY A 249 -7.67 20.93 3.70
CA GLY A 249 -7.54 21.59 2.40
C GLY A 249 -7.53 20.65 1.18
N GLY A 250 -7.99 19.41 1.34
CA GLY A 250 -8.15 18.44 0.24
C GLY A 250 -9.55 17.84 0.17
N CYS A 251 -9.96 17.39 -1.00
CA CYS A 251 -11.24 16.73 -1.27
C CYS A 251 -11.32 15.35 -0.59
N ILE A 252 -12.45 15.07 0.06
CA ILE A 252 -12.79 13.80 0.71
C ILE A 252 -13.44 12.88 -0.35
N MET A 253 -12.60 12.18 -1.11
CA MET A 253 -13.04 11.34 -2.23
C MET A 253 -13.93 10.17 -1.81
N ARG A 254 -13.85 9.68 -0.56
CA ARG A 254 -14.69 8.57 -0.10
C ARG A 254 -16.19 8.91 -0.20
N SER A 255 -16.55 10.18 -0.07
CA SER A 255 -17.93 10.66 -0.17
C SER A 255 -18.48 10.58 -1.59
N LEU A 256 -17.60 10.44 -2.58
CA LEU A 256 -17.94 10.24 -3.99
C LEU A 256 -18.18 8.77 -4.34
N THR A 257 -17.87 7.86 -3.41
CA THR A 257 -18.08 6.44 -3.61
C THR A 257 -19.47 6.08 -3.11
N GLU A 258 -20.40 5.82 -4.02
CA GLU A 258 -21.67 5.20 -3.65
C GLU A 258 -21.41 3.79 -3.14
N VAL A 259 -21.70 3.58 -1.86
CA VAL A 259 -21.63 2.26 -1.24
C VAL A 259 -22.97 1.54 -1.45
N PRO A 260 -22.95 0.29 -1.95
CA PRO A 260 -24.15 -0.52 -2.06
C PRO A 260 -24.88 -0.62 -0.71
N ARG A 261 -26.15 -0.24 -0.68
CA ARG A 261 -26.97 -0.26 0.55
C ARG A 261 -27.79 -1.53 0.68
N ASP A 262 -28.21 -2.09 -0.44
CA ASP A 262 -28.90 -3.37 -0.52
C ASP A 262 -27.95 -4.42 -1.11
N GLU A 263 -27.69 -5.49 -0.37
CA GLU A 263 -26.84 -6.59 -0.83
C GLU A 263 -27.54 -7.47 -1.88
N ASN A 264 -28.86 -7.32 -2.05
CA ASN A 264 -29.65 -7.99 -3.07
C ASN A 264 -29.82 -7.15 -4.36
N ASP A 265 -29.18 -5.98 -4.43
CA ASP A 265 -29.19 -5.16 -5.63
C ASP A 265 -28.53 -5.93 -6.80
N PRO A 266 -29.25 -6.20 -7.90
CA PRO A 266 -28.72 -6.93 -9.06
C PRO A 266 -27.50 -6.25 -9.69
N GLU A 267 -27.38 -4.92 -9.62
CA GLU A 267 -26.21 -4.20 -10.13
C GLU A 267 -24.98 -4.47 -9.25
N PHE A 268 -25.17 -4.43 -7.93
CA PHE A 268 -24.11 -4.77 -7.00
C PHE A 268 -23.69 -6.24 -7.11
N GLU A 269 -24.63 -7.18 -7.24
CA GLU A 269 -24.35 -8.60 -7.43
C GLU A 269 -23.44 -8.83 -8.65
N ARG A 270 -23.71 -8.14 -9.77
CA ARG A 270 -22.87 -8.19 -10.98
C ARG A 270 -21.48 -7.60 -10.79
N SER A 271 -21.28 -6.69 -9.83
CA SER A 271 -19.97 -6.12 -9.52
C SER A 271 -19.14 -6.98 -8.55
N LEU A 272 -19.80 -7.85 -7.78
CA LEU A 272 -19.21 -8.53 -6.63
C LEU A 272 -18.23 -9.63 -7.03
N PHE A 273 -17.04 -9.63 -6.42
CA PHE A 273 -16.08 -10.72 -6.59
C PHE A 273 -16.40 -11.89 -5.66
N ASN A 274 -16.35 -13.11 -6.18
CA ASN A 274 -16.57 -14.35 -5.42
C ASN A 274 -15.29 -14.88 -4.74
N PHE A 275 -14.31 -14.01 -4.45
CA PHE A 275 -13.04 -14.38 -3.79
C PHE A 275 -13.26 -15.17 -2.49
N TYR A 276 -14.26 -14.78 -1.70
CA TYR A 276 -14.59 -15.41 -0.41
C TYR A 276 -15.10 -16.85 -0.54
N LYS A 277 -15.40 -17.34 -1.76
CA LYS A 277 -15.74 -18.75 -2.02
C LYS A 277 -14.50 -19.61 -2.29
N ARG A 278 -13.30 -19.01 -2.35
CA ARG A 278 -12.03 -19.68 -2.66
C ARG A 278 -11.39 -20.19 -1.38
N LEU A 279 -11.97 -21.23 -0.79
CA LEU A 279 -11.64 -21.75 0.55
C LEU A 279 -10.16 -22.16 0.76
N HIS A 280 -9.40 -22.37 -0.32
CA HIS A 280 -7.98 -22.71 -0.29
C HIS A 280 -7.04 -21.48 -0.25
N VAL A 281 -7.58 -20.27 -0.45
CA VAL A 281 -6.84 -19.01 -0.45
C VAL A 281 -6.93 -18.40 0.95
N SER A 282 -5.80 -17.95 1.50
CA SER A 282 -5.80 -17.21 2.78
C SER A 282 -5.88 -15.70 2.54
N TYR A 283 -6.60 -14.97 3.40
CA TYR A 283 -6.76 -13.53 3.26
C TYR A 283 -6.28 -12.73 4.48
N LEU A 284 -5.58 -11.63 4.25
CA LEU A 284 -5.29 -10.60 5.24
C LEU A 284 -5.82 -9.26 4.72
N VAL A 285 -6.87 -8.73 5.35
CA VAL A 285 -7.52 -7.49 4.94
C VAL A 285 -7.13 -6.37 5.90
N LEU A 286 -6.56 -5.30 5.37
CA LEU A 286 -6.13 -4.12 6.13
C LEU A 286 -7.03 -2.94 5.80
N ALA A 287 -7.65 -2.35 6.83
CA ALA A 287 -8.56 -1.23 6.72
C ALA A 287 -8.08 -0.05 7.57
N SER A 288 -7.91 1.09 6.91
CA SER A 288 -7.60 2.36 7.55
C SER A 288 -8.92 3.09 7.83
N LEU A 289 -9.20 3.39 9.11
CA LEU A 289 -10.53 3.89 9.50
C LEU A 289 -10.69 5.41 9.35
N ASP A 290 -9.58 6.13 9.17
CA ASP A 290 -9.57 7.55 8.82
C ASP A 290 -9.20 7.74 7.33
N ASP A 291 -9.59 6.78 6.48
CA ASP A 291 -9.40 6.85 5.04
C ASP A 291 -10.41 7.83 4.43
N ASN A 292 -9.92 8.96 3.93
CA ASN A 292 -10.74 9.95 3.23
C ASN A 292 -10.79 9.74 1.70
N ASN A 293 -10.10 8.74 1.17
CA ASN A 293 -10.06 8.45 -0.26
C ASN A 293 -11.13 7.46 -0.71
N VAL A 294 -11.33 6.38 0.06
CA VAL A 294 -12.37 5.36 -0.21
C VAL A 294 -12.99 4.88 1.11
N PRO A 295 -14.21 4.32 1.12
CA PRO A 295 -14.86 3.84 2.34
C PRO A 295 -14.29 2.48 2.79
N SER A 296 -13.03 2.48 3.22
CA SER A 296 -12.26 1.27 3.59
C SER A 296 -12.89 0.45 4.73
N GLU A 297 -13.54 1.11 5.69
CA GLU A 297 -14.27 0.42 6.76
C GLU A 297 -15.45 -0.38 6.21
N TYR A 298 -16.25 0.22 5.32
CA TYR A 298 -17.35 -0.46 4.65
C TYR A 298 -16.85 -1.67 3.86
N PHE A 299 -15.77 -1.52 3.09
CA PHE A 299 -15.17 -2.62 2.33
C PHE A 299 -14.72 -3.79 3.21
N ALA A 300 -14.09 -3.50 4.35
CA ALA A 300 -13.65 -4.52 5.29
C ALA A 300 -14.83 -5.22 5.98
N ASN A 301 -15.88 -4.47 6.35
CA ASN A 301 -17.09 -5.02 6.94
C ASN A 301 -17.83 -5.93 5.96
N LEU A 302 -17.92 -5.53 4.69
CA LEU A 302 -18.48 -6.35 3.62
C LEU A 302 -17.66 -7.63 3.42
N ALA A 303 -16.33 -7.53 3.28
CA ALA A 303 -15.47 -8.70 3.15
C ALA A 303 -15.64 -9.67 4.35
N GLU A 304 -15.74 -9.14 5.58
CA GLU A 304 -15.99 -9.96 6.77
C GLU A 304 -17.31 -10.73 6.70
N ARG A 305 -18.40 -10.06 6.30
CA ARG A 305 -19.71 -10.70 6.15
C ARG A 305 -19.67 -11.81 5.10
N LEU A 306 -19.02 -11.55 3.96
CA LEU A 306 -18.86 -12.51 2.87
C LEU A 306 -18.03 -13.74 3.29
N PHE A 307 -16.95 -13.54 4.04
CA PHE A 307 -16.19 -14.66 4.59
C PHE A 307 -17.02 -15.49 5.58
N LYS A 308 -17.76 -14.83 6.47
CA LYS A 308 -18.64 -15.50 7.44
C LYS A 308 -19.74 -16.29 6.74
N SER A 309 -20.39 -15.72 5.72
CA SER A 309 -21.48 -16.39 5.00
C SER A 309 -21.03 -17.63 4.23
N ALA A 310 -19.79 -17.63 3.72
CA ALA A 310 -19.21 -18.82 3.07
C ALA A 310 -18.53 -19.80 4.04
N GLY A 311 -18.51 -19.54 5.36
CA GLY A 311 -17.76 -20.34 6.31
C GLY A 311 -16.26 -20.41 5.98
N HIS A 312 -15.70 -19.31 5.45
CA HIS A 312 -14.34 -19.30 4.93
C HIS A 312 -13.29 -19.55 6.02
N PRO A 313 -12.41 -20.56 5.88
CA PRO A 313 -11.62 -21.07 7.01
C PRO A 313 -10.39 -20.22 7.37
N SER A 314 -9.92 -19.33 6.50
CA SER A 314 -8.64 -18.63 6.71
C SER A 314 -8.67 -17.17 6.26
N TYR A 315 -9.08 -16.27 7.17
CA TYR A 315 -8.98 -14.82 6.97
C TYR A 315 -8.65 -14.09 8.28
N GLU A 316 -7.97 -12.94 8.19
CA GLU A 316 -7.76 -11.99 9.29
C GLU A 316 -8.08 -10.57 8.78
N ILE A 317 -8.76 -9.76 9.59
CA ILE A 317 -9.10 -8.36 9.26
C ILE A 317 -8.50 -7.46 10.33
N LEU A 318 -7.61 -6.55 9.91
CA LEU A 318 -6.98 -5.56 10.77
C LEU A 318 -7.54 -4.17 10.46
N ARG A 319 -8.10 -3.54 11.48
CA ARG A 319 -8.68 -2.20 11.42
C ARG A 319 -7.80 -1.24 12.20
N TYR A 320 -7.43 -0.12 11.58
CA TYR A 320 -6.50 0.86 12.14
C TYR A 320 -7.18 2.21 12.34
N PRO A 321 -7.67 2.50 13.57
CA PRO A 321 -8.16 3.82 13.95
C PRO A 321 -7.10 4.89 13.70
N GLY A 322 -7.48 5.99 13.04
CA GLY A 322 -6.58 7.11 12.77
C GLY A 322 -5.50 6.86 11.72
N ALA A 323 -5.49 5.69 11.07
CA ALA A 323 -4.71 5.50 9.85
C ALA A 323 -5.51 6.02 8.65
N GLY A 324 -4.79 6.59 7.68
CA GLY A 324 -5.32 7.11 6.43
C GLY A 324 -5.03 6.16 5.27
N HIS A 325 -5.48 6.53 4.07
CA HIS A 325 -5.45 5.70 2.87
C HIS A 325 -4.07 5.17 2.49
N LEU A 326 -3.02 6.00 2.62
CA LEU A 326 -1.67 5.69 2.15
C LEU A 326 -0.87 4.88 3.19
N LEU A 327 -1.30 3.65 3.45
CA LEU A 327 -0.63 2.74 4.38
C LEU A 327 0.64 2.14 3.75
N ASP A 328 1.71 2.94 3.81
CA ASP A 328 3.06 2.62 3.32
C ASP A 328 3.87 1.79 4.34
N PRO A 329 5.05 1.26 3.96
CA PRO A 329 5.95 0.60 4.90
C PRO A 329 6.39 1.49 6.07
N PRO A 330 6.92 0.90 7.17
CA PRO A 330 7.14 1.61 8.42
C PRO A 330 8.03 2.85 8.28
N TYR A 331 7.62 3.91 9.00
CA TYR A 331 8.33 5.18 9.07
C TYR A 331 8.39 5.94 7.73
N ALA A 332 7.42 5.70 6.85
CA ALA A 332 7.07 6.63 5.78
C ALA A 332 6.29 7.80 6.41
N ALA A 333 6.76 9.03 6.18
CA ALA A 333 6.08 10.20 6.72
C ALA A 333 4.65 10.30 6.17
N LEU A 334 3.69 10.60 7.06
CA LEU A 334 2.29 10.77 6.67
C LEU A 334 2.16 11.84 5.57
N CYS A 335 1.55 11.45 4.46
CA CYS A 335 1.13 12.35 3.40
C CYS A 335 -0.39 12.46 3.41
N ARG A 336 -0.92 13.40 4.20
CA ARG A 336 -2.37 13.56 4.35
C ARG A 336 -3.01 14.19 3.12
N VAL A 337 -2.51 15.34 2.66
CA VAL A 337 -3.06 16.03 1.48
C VAL A 337 -2.01 16.06 0.37
N VAL A 338 -2.37 15.56 -0.81
CA VAL A 338 -1.52 15.67 -2.01
C VAL A 338 -2.34 15.76 -3.29
N ASN A 339 -1.78 16.38 -4.34
CA ASN A 339 -2.35 16.30 -5.69
C ASN A 339 -2.36 14.84 -6.17
N PHE A 340 -3.55 14.26 -6.30
CA PHE A 340 -3.76 12.99 -6.95
C PHE A 340 -3.72 13.17 -8.47
N ARG A 341 -2.50 13.07 -9.01
CA ARG A 341 -2.17 13.45 -10.41
C ARG A 341 -3.08 12.90 -11.48
N VAL A 342 -3.60 11.67 -11.32
CA VAL A 342 -4.45 11.05 -12.34
C VAL A 342 -5.82 11.73 -12.45
N LEU A 343 -6.36 12.26 -11.34
CA LEU A 343 -7.60 13.05 -11.33
C LEU A 343 -7.32 14.56 -11.32
N ASN A 344 -6.05 14.96 -11.22
CA ASN A 344 -5.61 16.34 -11.04
C ASN A 344 -6.39 17.08 -9.94
N THR A 345 -6.66 16.38 -8.83
CA THR A 345 -7.43 16.89 -7.70
C THR A 345 -6.58 16.86 -6.44
N ILE A 346 -6.69 17.89 -5.59
CA ILE A 346 -6.07 17.90 -4.27
C ILE A 346 -6.92 17.04 -3.35
N THR A 347 -6.40 15.90 -2.92
CA THR A 347 -7.15 14.89 -2.17
C THR A 347 -6.66 14.81 -0.73
N ASP A 348 -7.59 14.73 0.22
CA ASP A 348 -7.31 14.31 1.59
C ASP A 348 -7.35 12.78 1.65
N PHE A 349 -6.20 12.18 1.96
CA PHE A 349 -6.04 10.74 2.19
C PHE A 349 -6.25 10.38 3.67
N GLY A 350 -6.46 11.38 4.54
CA GLY A 350 -6.71 11.24 5.97
C GLY A 350 -5.52 10.71 6.76
N GLY A 351 -5.78 10.37 8.02
CA GLY A 351 -4.80 9.86 8.97
C GLY A 351 -4.26 10.91 9.94
N SER A 352 -3.93 10.46 11.15
CA SER A 352 -3.20 11.21 12.16
C SER A 352 -1.76 10.71 12.25
N PRO A 353 -0.75 11.59 12.44
CA PRO A 353 0.67 11.19 12.31
C PRO A 353 1.07 10.00 13.18
N LEU A 354 0.68 10.01 14.46
CA LEU A 354 1.09 8.99 15.42
C LEU A 354 0.34 7.66 15.23
N GLN A 355 -0.99 7.71 15.03
CA GLN A 355 -1.76 6.48 14.83
C GLN A 355 -1.42 5.85 13.49
N HIS A 356 -1.25 6.66 12.44
CA HIS A 356 -0.82 6.20 11.12
C HIS A 356 0.57 5.54 11.17
N SER A 357 1.56 6.13 11.86
CA SER A 357 2.91 5.54 11.94
C SER A 357 2.91 4.19 12.67
N ARG A 358 2.13 4.07 13.77
CA ARG A 358 1.92 2.80 14.48
C ARG A 358 1.22 1.76 13.60
N ALA A 359 0.23 2.18 12.81
CA ALA A 359 -0.46 1.31 11.85
C ALA A 359 0.50 0.78 10.76
N GLN A 360 1.36 1.63 10.18
CA GLN A 360 2.40 1.19 9.23
C GLN A 360 3.33 0.15 9.86
N LYS A 361 3.83 0.41 11.09
CA LYS A 361 4.72 -0.52 11.82
C LYS A 361 4.05 -1.87 12.08
N HIS A 362 2.83 -1.86 12.61
CA HIS A 362 2.10 -3.08 12.94
C HIS A 362 1.69 -3.86 11.68
N SER A 363 1.10 -3.18 10.69
CA SER A 363 0.65 -3.82 9.45
C SER A 363 1.81 -4.47 8.70
N TRP A 364 2.96 -3.80 8.56
CA TRP A 364 4.12 -4.39 7.88
C TRP A 364 4.59 -5.69 8.53
N LYS A 365 4.69 -5.72 9.87
CA LYS A 365 5.03 -6.94 10.62
C LYS A 365 4.01 -8.05 10.36
N LYS A 366 2.72 -7.72 10.37
CA LYS A 366 1.63 -8.67 10.11
C LYS A 366 1.65 -9.20 8.69
N ILE A 367 1.89 -8.35 7.69
CA ILE A 367 2.02 -8.75 6.27
C ILE A 367 3.16 -9.75 6.11
N LEU A 368 4.36 -9.43 6.59
CA LEU A 368 5.52 -10.32 6.46
C LEU A 368 5.28 -11.67 7.16
N SER A 369 4.76 -11.64 8.39
CA SER A 369 4.44 -12.86 9.14
C SER A 369 3.41 -13.72 8.42
N PHE A 370 2.37 -13.09 7.86
CA PHE A 370 1.32 -13.77 7.10
C PHE A 370 1.88 -14.40 5.82
N LEU A 371 2.63 -13.65 5.02
CA LEU A 371 3.22 -14.15 3.77
C LEU A 371 4.18 -15.32 4.03
N HIS A 372 5.09 -15.20 5.00
CA HIS A 372 5.98 -16.31 5.36
C HIS A 372 5.19 -17.54 5.82
N SER A 373 4.18 -17.36 6.67
CA SER A 373 3.36 -18.47 7.16
C SER A 373 2.62 -19.19 6.03
N LYS A 374 2.04 -18.45 5.08
CA LYS A 374 1.18 -19.02 4.03
C LYS A 374 1.92 -19.52 2.79
N LEU A 375 3.12 -18.99 2.52
CA LEU A 375 3.91 -19.35 1.35
C LEU A 375 5.03 -20.35 1.66
N ASN A 376 5.56 -20.39 2.89
CA ASN A 376 6.59 -21.36 3.27
C ASN A 376 6.03 -22.68 3.82
N SER A 377 4.71 -22.80 4.01
CA SER A 377 4.11 -24.05 4.48
C SER A 377 4.22 -25.14 3.41
N VAL A 378 5.07 -26.14 3.64
CA VAL A 378 5.00 -27.42 2.92
C VAL A 378 3.76 -28.15 3.41
N SER A 379 2.89 -28.56 2.50
CA SER A 379 1.76 -29.44 2.82
C SER A 379 2.31 -30.74 3.37
N THR A 380 2.24 -30.92 4.69
CA THR A 380 2.39 -32.24 5.29
C THR A 380 1.16 -33.05 4.90
N CYS A 381 1.22 -33.77 3.78
CA CYS A 381 0.33 -34.89 3.55
C CYS A 381 0.67 -35.94 4.63
N SER A 382 -0.13 -35.98 5.69
CA SER A 382 -0.18 -37.12 6.60
C SER A 382 -0.58 -38.35 5.78
N SER A 383 0.32 -39.33 5.78
CA SER A 383 0.21 -40.64 5.13
C SER A 383 -0.96 -41.45 5.64
#